data_AF-A0A355ALZ3-F1
#
_entry.id   AF-A0A355ALZ3-F1
#
_cell.length_a   1.000
_cell.length_b   1.000
_cell.length_c   1.000
_cell.angle_alpha   90.00
_cell.angle_beta   90.00
_cell.angle_gamma   90.00
#
_symmetry.space_group_name_H-M   'P 1'
#
loop_
_entity.id
_entity.type
_entity.pdbx_description
1 polymer ?
#
loop_
_entity_poly.entity_id
_entity_poly.type
_entity_poly.pdbx_seq_one_letter_code
_entity_poly.pdbx_strand_id
1 'polypeptide(L)'
;MTDYRIELGDSRERLVRHPIYKLVDSPERMKAFMEAHIWAVWDFQSLLKAVQRHLSCVTVPWTPTSDPEARRLINEIVLDEESDELPNGSFASHFELYLRSMEVAGADTGPMNKVIEQIQAGVKLSEALLDPSIPTESREFVNRSFSIINSGSSHRIVAAFTYGREDVIPDMFRQVVVRLAEYSPEVWGQFRFYLERHIEHDDEHHGPVCRRIVATMCGSDPIKWAEASEAARLALEARINLWDSVSVRLAAI
;
A
#
# COMPACT_ATOMS: atom_id res chain seq x y z
N MET A 1 34.84 -0.43 0.16
CA MET A 1 33.57 -0.03 0.78
C MET A 1 32.60 -1.18 0.56
N THR A 2 32.03 -1.74 1.62
CA THR A 2 30.99 -2.76 1.48
C THR A 2 29.78 -2.11 0.83
N ASP A 3 29.36 -2.63 -0.33
CA ASP A 3 28.19 -2.15 -1.04
C ASP A 3 26.95 -2.80 -0.39
N TYR A 4 26.42 -2.13 0.63
CA TYR A 4 25.22 -2.60 1.30
C TYR A 4 23.99 -2.34 0.43
N ARG A 5 23.10 -3.32 0.38
CA ARG A 5 21.84 -3.24 -0.35
C ARG A 5 20.74 -3.95 0.42
N ILE A 6 19.50 -3.62 0.09
CA ILE A 6 18.33 -4.32 0.60
C ILE A 6 18.24 -5.69 -0.08
N GLU A 7 18.24 -6.74 0.72
CA GLU A 7 18.18 -8.13 0.26
C GLU A 7 16.74 -8.64 0.36
N LEU A 8 16.06 -8.74 -0.78
CA LEU A 8 14.65 -9.17 -0.86
C LEU A 8 14.49 -10.66 -1.20
N GLY A 9 15.57 -11.36 -1.57
CA GLY A 9 15.45 -12.68 -2.18
C GLY A 9 14.65 -12.64 -3.47
N ASP A 10 13.71 -13.58 -3.64
CA ASP A 10 12.83 -13.68 -4.81
C ASP A 10 11.44 -13.05 -4.59
N SER A 11 11.17 -12.47 -3.42
CA SER A 11 9.84 -11.99 -3.03
C SER A 11 9.27 -10.96 -4.02
N ARG A 12 10.09 -10.01 -4.50
CA ARG A 12 9.64 -9.01 -5.49
C ARG A 12 9.23 -9.68 -6.80
N GLU A 13 10.03 -10.62 -7.29
CA GLU A 13 9.75 -11.34 -8.55
C GLU A 13 8.49 -12.19 -8.44
N ARG A 14 8.33 -12.93 -7.33
CA ARG A 14 7.13 -13.73 -7.04
C ARG A 14 5.87 -12.88 -7.03
N LEU A 15 5.92 -11.70 -6.41
CA LEU A 15 4.77 -10.79 -6.34
C LEU A 15 4.43 -10.17 -7.70
N VAL A 16 5.43 -9.70 -8.46
CA VAL A 16 5.19 -9.09 -9.79
C VAL A 16 4.69 -10.12 -10.81
N ARG A 17 5.13 -11.38 -10.69
CA ARG A 17 4.70 -12.48 -11.58
C ARG A 17 3.56 -13.33 -11.02
N HIS A 18 2.90 -12.85 -9.97
CA HIS A 18 1.91 -13.63 -9.25
C HIS A 18 0.75 -14.09 -10.17
N PRO A 19 0.28 -15.36 -10.07
CA PRO A 19 -0.80 -15.89 -10.92
C PRO A 19 -2.13 -15.14 -10.83
N ILE A 20 -2.39 -14.46 -9.70
CA ILE A 20 -3.62 -13.68 -9.45
C ILE A 20 -3.98 -12.75 -10.60
N TYR A 21 -3.01 -12.10 -11.25
CA TYR A 21 -3.30 -11.13 -12.31
C TYR A 21 -3.95 -11.76 -13.54
N LYS A 22 -3.78 -13.07 -13.74
CA LYS A 22 -4.47 -13.83 -14.79
C LYS A 22 -5.89 -14.24 -14.39
N LEU A 23 -6.17 -14.32 -13.09
CA LEU A 23 -7.48 -14.66 -12.54
C LEU A 23 -8.41 -13.44 -12.48
N VAL A 24 -7.87 -12.23 -12.48
CA VAL A 24 -8.66 -11.00 -12.55
C VAL A 24 -9.07 -10.75 -14.01
N ASP A 25 -9.97 -11.58 -14.53
CA ASP A 25 -10.36 -11.65 -15.95
C ASP A 25 -11.87 -11.46 -16.22
N SER A 26 -12.67 -11.22 -15.19
CA SER A 26 -14.09 -10.88 -15.29
C SER A 26 -14.48 -9.76 -14.32
N PRO A 27 -15.59 -9.04 -14.57
CA PRO A 27 -16.16 -8.07 -13.63
C PRO A 27 -16.37 -8.66 -12.22
N GLU A 28 -16.86 -9.89 -12.11
CA GLU A 28 -17.10 -10.57 -10.83
C GLU A 28 -15.81 -10.81 -10.05
N ARG A 29 -14.77 -11.29 -10.73
CA ARG A 29 -13.45 -11.52 -10.11
C ARG A 29 -12.73 -10.22 -9.81
N MET A 30 -12.93 -9.18 -10.62
CA MET A 30 -12.42 -7.83 -10.33
C MET A 30 -13.02 -7.26 -9.05
N LYS A 31 -14.33 -7.38 -8.84
CA LYS A 31 -14.98 -6.95 -7.59
C LYS A 31 -14.41 -7.70 -6.38
N ALA A 32 -14.29 -9.02 -6.47
CA ALA A 32 -13.71 -9.84 -5.41
C ALA A 32 -12.22 -9.49 -5.13
N PHE A 33 -11.46 -9.13 -6.16
CA PHE A 33 -10.11 -8.59 -6.00
C PHE A 33 -10.13 -7.25 -5.25
N MET A 34 -11.04 -6.34 -5.58
CA MET A 34 -11.18 -5.05 -4.90
C MET A 34 -11.53 -5.20 -3.42
N GLU A 35 -12.47 -6.09 -3.10
CA GLU A 35 -12.88 -6.41 -1.72
C GLU A 35 -11.72 -6.91 -0.84
N ALA A 36 -10.73 -7.58 -1.45
CA ALA A 36 -9.53 -8.02 -0.74
C ALA A 36 -8.44 -6.94 -0.72
N HIS A 37 -8.26 -6.21 -1.83
CA HIS A 37 -7.20 -5.22 -1.97
C HIS A 37 -7.45 -3.95 -1.15
N ILE A 38 -8.71 -3.60 -0.86
CA ILE A 38 -9.05 -2.40 -0.06
C ILE A 38 -8.34 -2.38 1.31
N TRP A 39 -8.07 -3.54 1.92
CA TRP A 39 -7.31 -3.63 3.17
C TRP A 39 -5.86 -3.17 3.02
N ALA A 40 -5.25 -3.45 1.87
CA ALA A 40 -3.91 -3.00 1.54
C ALA A 40 -3.86 -1.54 1.08
N VAL A 41 -4.96 -1.00 0.55
CA VAL A 41 -5.11 0.44 0.28
C VAL A 41 -5.24 1.21 1.58
N TRP A 42 -6.05 0.71 2.53
CA TRP A 42 -6.26 1.35 3.82
C TRP A 42 -5.02 1.29 4.73
N ASP A 43 -4.37 0.13 4.86
CA ASP A 43 -3.21 -0.01 5.74
C ASP A 43 -1.99 0.76 5.23
N PHE A 44 -1.91 0.98 3.91
CA PHE A 44 -0.91 1.83 3.28
C PHE A 44 -0.97 3.24 3.83
N GLN A 45 -2.17 3.82 3.99
CA GLN A 45 -2.33 5.14 4.59
C GLN A 45 -1.77 5.19 6.03
N SER A 46 -1.97 4.12 6.81
CA SER A 46 -1.41 4.02 8.16
C SER A 46 0.13 3.91 8.14
N LEU A 47 0.69 3.16 7.20
CA LEU A 47 2.13 3.05 7.00
C LEU A 47 2.74 4.38 6.53
N LEU A 48 2.08 5.07 5.60
CA LEU A 48 2.44 6.39 5.11
C LEU A 48 2.49 7.41 6.25
N LYS A 49 1.46 7.45 7.11
CA LYS A 49 1.48 8.30 8.31
C LYS A 49 2.64 7.96 9.25
N ALA A 50 2.99 6.67 9.39
CA ALA A 50 4.14 6.27 10.19
C ALA A 50 5.46 6.78 9.59
N VAL A 51 5.63 6.69 8.27
CA VAL A 51 6.78 7.25 7.55
C VAL A 51 6.81 8.78 7.69
N GLN A 52 5.68 9.47 7.51
CA GLN A 52 5.57 10.92 7.65
C GLN A 52 6.00 11.40 9.04
N ARG A 53 5.63 10.68 10.11
CA ARG A 53 6.09 10.99 11.48
C ARG A 53 7.60 10.86 11.67
N HIS A 54 8.27 10.04 10.87
CA HIS A 54 9.73 9.86 10.95
C HIS A 54 10.51 10.81 10.03
N LEU A 55 9.96 11.13 8.85
CA LEU A 55 10.66 11.94 7.83
C LEU A 55 10.30 13.43 7.88
N SER A 56 9.18 13.78 8.51
CA SER A 56 8.70 15.17 8.67
C SER A 56 8.28 15.47 10.11
N CYS A 57 7.78 16.68 10.36
CA CYS A 57 7.21 17.07 11.65
C CYS A 57 5.70 17.25 11.51
N VAL A 58 4.94 16.47 12.28
CA VAL A 58 3.47 16.50 12.34
C VAL A 58 2.94 16.79 13.74
N THR A 59 3.80 17.36 14.61
CA THR A 59 3.50 17.67 16.01
C THR A 59 3.79 19.13 16.31
N VAL A 60 3.31 19.61 17.47
CA VAL A 60 3.56 20.97 17.97
C VAL A 60 4.36 20.95 19.28
N PRO A 61 5.31 21.88 19.50
CA PRO A 61 5.76 22.93 18.57
C PRO A 61 6.54 22.37 17.37
N TRP A 62 6.42 23.03 16.21
CA TRP A 62 7.03 22.59 14.96
C TRP A 62 8.54 22.87 14.90
N THR A 63 9.31 21.90 14.42
CA THR A 63 10.73 22.03 14.09
C THR A 63 11.08 21.21 12.84
N PRO A 64 12.01 21.65 11.98
CA PRO A 64 12.40 20.89 10.80
C PRO A 64 13.18 19.61 11.14
N THR A 65 12.91 18.52 10.43
CA THR A 65 13.77 17.32 10.38
C THR A 65 15.10 17.59 9.68
N SER A 66 16.10 16.74 9.92
CA SER A 66 17.48 16.92 9.43
C SER A 66 17.65 16.74 7.92
N ASP A 67 16.78 15.94 7.29
CA ASP A 67 16.84 15.64 5.86
C ASP A 67 15.74 16.41 5.11
N PRO A 68 16.07 17.53 4.43
CA PRO A 68 15.09 18.34 3.72
C PRO A 68 14.53 17.65 2.47
N GLU A 69 15.31 16.77 1.82
CA GLU A 69 14.84 16.02 0.64
C GLU A 69 13.84 14.96 1.05
N ALA A 70 14.15 14.17 2.09
CA ALA A 70 13.21 13.19 2.64
C ALA A 70 11.91 13.85 3.13
N ARG A 71 12.02 15.03 3.76
CA ARG A 71 10.86 15.83 4.20
C ARG A 71 10.02 16.31 3.02
N ARG A 72 10.63 16.76 1.93
CA ARG A 72 9.89 17.21 0.73
C ARG A 72 9.14 16.04 0.13
N LEU A 73 9.85 14.94 -0.14
CA LEU A 73 9.27 13.75 -0.77
C LEU A 73 8.08 13.21 0.00
N ILE A 74 8.22 13.01 1.32
CA ILE A 74 7.11 12.43 2.09
C ILE A 74 5.88 13.33 2.11
N ASN A 75 6.05 14.65 2.01
CA ASN A 75 4.92 15.57 1.92
C ASN A 75 4.29 15.59 0.52
N GLU A 76 5.05 15.33 -0.54
CA GLU A 76 4.52 15.13 -1.90
C GLU A 76 3.70 13.84 -1.97
N ILE A 77 4.24 12.72 -1.48
CA ILE A 77 3.50 11.46 -1.40
C ILE A 77 2.23 11.61 -0.57
N VAL A 78 2.29 12.34 0.56
CA VAL A 78 1.08 12.60 1.38
C VAL A 78 0.06 13.46 0.63
N LEU A 79 0.48 14.45 -0.15
CA LEU A 79 -0.43 15.27 -0.95
C LEU A 79 -1.19 14.40 -1.95
N ASP A 80 -0.47 13.55 -2.68
CA ASP A 80 -1.04 12.63 -3.66
C ASP A 80 -1.95 11.60 -2.99
N GLU A 81 -1.54 11.01 -1.87
CA GLU A 81 -2.27 9.90 -1.27
C GLU A 81 -3.50 10.30 -0.43
N GLU A 82 -3.43 11.42 0.30
CA GLU A 82 -4.52 11.88 1.17
C GLU A 82 -5.46 12.90 0.52
N SER A 83 -5.04 13.55 -0.56
CA SER A 83 -5.76 14.69 -1.14
C SER A 83 -5.47 14.92 -2.62
N ASP A 84 -5.46 13.84 -3.41
CA ASP A 84 -5.19 13.93 -4.84
C ASP A 84 -6.21 14.80 -5.57
N GLU A 85 -5.79 15.43 -6.66
CA GLU A 85 -6.67 16.13 -7.58
C GLU A 85 -7.33 15.13 -8.54
N LEU A 86 -8.66 15.13 -8.57
CA LEU A 86 -9.46 14.28 -9.45
C LEU A 86 -9.73 14.99 -10.80
N PRO A 87 -10.06 14.25 -11.89
CA PRO A 87 -10.28 14.84 -13.22
C PRO A 87 -11.38 15.92 -13.29
N ASN A 88 -12.26 15.99 -12.29
CA ASN A 88 -13.32 16.98 -12.18
C ASN A 88 -12.91 18.22 -11.36
N GLY A 89 -11.64 18.33 -10.94
CA GLY A 89 -11.10 19.41 -10.11
C GLY A 89 -11.47 19.33 -8.62
N SER A 90 -12.09 18.23 -8.17
CA SER A 90 -12.30 17.96 -6.74
C SER A 90 -11.11 17.19 -6.15
N PHE A 91 -11.09 17.01 -4.84
CA PHE A 91 -10.02 16.30 -4.14
C PHE A 91 -10.53 15.09 -3.38
N ALA A 92 -9.73 14.03 -3.33
CA ALA A 92 -10.00 12.85 -2.51
C ALA A 92 -8.71 12.12 -2.16
N SER A 93 -8.70 11.42 -1.03
CA SER A 93 -7.67 10.42 -0.79
C SER A 93 -7.79 9.24 -1.76
N HIS A 94 -6.67 8.57 -2.01
CA HIS A 94 -6.61 7.33 -2.77
C HIS A 94 -7.50 6.23 -2.15
N PHE A 95 -7.65 6.22 -0.82
CA PHE A 95 -8.58 5.32 -0.13
C PHE A 95 -10.05 5.62 -0.45
N GLU A 96 -10.47 6.90 -0.38
CA GLU A 96 -11.83 7.29 -0.75
C GLU A 96 -12.12 7.03 -2.22
N LEU A 97 -11.16 7.31 -3.10
CA LEU A 97 -11.25 7.04 -4.53
C LEU A 97 -11.45 5.54 -4.79
N TYR A 98 -10.72 4.68 -4.07
CA TYR A 98 -10.87 3.23 -4.17
C TYR A 98 -12.25 2.76 -3.69
N LEU A 99 -12.69 3.21 -2.51
CA LEU A 99 -14.01 2.85 -1.96
C LEU A 99 -15.16 3.29 -2.88
N ARG A 100 -15.15 4.53 -3.39
CA ARG A 100 -16.15 5.00 -4.35
C ARG A 100 -16.14 4.15 -5.63
N SER A 101 -14.96 3.69 -6.06
CA SER A 101 -14.84 2.81 -7.22
C SER A 101 -15.45 1.43 -6.94
N MET A 102 -15.29 0.90 -5.72
CA MET A 102 -15.96 -0.33 -5.29
C MET A 102 -17.49 -0.18 -5.32
N GLU A 103 -18.01 0.93 -4.80
CA GLU A 103 -19.46 1.21 -4.78
C GLU A 103 -20.04 1.24 -6.21
N VAL A 104 -19.40 1.96 -7.12
CA VAL A 104 -19.82 2.04 -8.53
C VAL A 104 -19.74 0.67 -9.22
N ALA A 105 -18.71 -0.12 -8.93
CA ALA A 105 -18.56 -1.48 -9.44
C ALA A 105 -19.58 -2.47 -8.82
N GLY A 106 -20.19 -2.13 -7.68
CA GLY A 106 -21.04 -3.04 -6.92
C GLY A 106 -20.26 -4.12 -6.16
N ALA A 107 -19.03 -3.81 -5.73
CA ALA A 107 -18.24 -4.61 -4.80
C ALA A 107 -18.66 -4.31 -3.34
N ASP A 108 -18.53 -5.29 -2.44
CA ASP A 108 -18.93 -5.11 -1.04
C ASP A 108 -17.94 -4.22 -0.26
N THR A 109 -18.40 -3.03 0.15
CA THR A 109 -17.65 -2.09 1.00
C THR A 109 -17.97 -2.22 2.48
N GLY A 110 -18.98 -3.00 2.84
CA GLY A 110 -19.51 -3.10 4.21
C GLY A 110 -18.46 -3.44 5.26
N PRO A 111 -17.63 -4.50 5.07
CA PRO A 111 -16.60 -4.86 6.03
C PRO A 111 -15.59 -3.73 6.31
N MET A 112 -15.14 -3.01 5.28
CA MET A 112 -14.19 -1.90 5.45
C MET A 112 -14.85 -0.72 6.15
N ASN A 113 -16.04 -0.30 5.70
CA ASN A 113 -16.78 0.81 6.30
C ASN A 113 -17.01 0.58 7.81
N LYS A 114 -17.39 -0.65 8.19
CA LYS A 114 -17.58 -1.03 9.59
C LYS A 114 -16.30 -0.91 10.42
N VAL A 115 -15.14 -1.31 9.88
CA VAL A 115 -13.86 -1.15 10.58
C VAL A 115 -13.50 0.32 10.75
N ILE A 116 -13.71 1.15 9.72
CA ILE A 116 -13.46 2.59 9.82
C ILE A 116 -14.35 3.23 10.89
N GLU A 117 -15.65 2.92 10.90
CA GLU A 117 -16.60 3.39 11.92
C GLU A 117 -16.15 3.00 13.34
N GLN A 118 -15.71 1.75 13.54
CA GLN A 118 -15.20 1.28 14.82
C GLN A 118 -13.94 2.05 15.27
N ILE A 119 -12.99 2.26 14.36
CA ILE A 119 -11.76 3.00 14.65
C ILE A 119 -12.08 4.46 15.00
N GLN A 120 -12.99 5.09 14.27
CA GLN A 120 -13.47 6.46 14.55
C GLN A 120 -14.18 6.55 15.91
N ALA A 121 -14.88 5.48 16.33
CA ALA A 121 -15.47 5.37 17.66
C ALA A 121 -14.45 5.07 18.78
N GLY A 122 -13.15 4.96 18.45
CA GLY A 122 -12.08 4.72 19.41
C GLY A 122 -11.86 3.25 19.78
N VAL A 123 -12.48 2.31 19.06
CA VAL A 123 -12.20 0.87 19.22
C VAL A 123 -10.76 0.60 18.79
N LYS A 124 -10.05 -0.22 19.57
CA LYS A 124 -8.68 -0.59 19.23
C LYS A 124 -8.67 -1.39 17.94
N LEU A 125 -7.68 -1.17 17.08
CA LEU A 125 -7.55 -1.92 15.83
C LEU A 125 -7.57 -3.44 16.04
N SER A 126 -6.89 -3.93 17.08
CA SER A 126 -6.85 -5.36 17.42
C SER A 126 -8.24 -5.94 17.72
N GLU A 127 -9.17 -5.13 18.21
CA GLU A 127 -10.55 -5.52 18.49
C GLU A 127 -11.42 -5.36 17.24
N ALA A 128 -11.25 -4.26 16.49
CA ALA A 128 -11.99 -4.00 15.25
C ALA A 128 -11.75 -5.08 14.19
N LEU A 129 -10.51 -5.58 14.09
CA LEU A 129 -10.17 -6.64 13.16
C LEU A 129 -10.75 -8.01 13.52
N LEU A 130 -11.32 -8.22 14.72
CA LEU A 130 -11.93 -9.50 15.12
C LEU A 130 -13.27 -9.77 14.44
N ASP A 131 -13.81 -8.81 13.68
CA ASP A 131 -15.06 -8.99 12.95
C ASP A 131 -14.99 -10.21 12.02
N PRO A 132 -15.95 -11.16 12.12
CA PRO A 132 -15.98 -12.35 11.27
C PRO A 132 -16.24 -12.04 9.79
N SER A 133 -16.69 -10.84 9.42
CA SER A 133 -16.83 -10.44 8.01
C SER A 133 -15.50 -10.12 7.34
N ILE A 134 -14.41 -9.98 8.11
CA ILE A 134 -13.07 -9.69 7.59
C ILE A 134 -12.38 -11.01 7.25
N PRO A 135 -11.96 -11.23 5.99
CA PRO A 135 -11.19 -12.42 5.64
C PRO A 135 -9.91 -12.55 6.47
N THR A 136 -9.59 -13.78 6.89
CA THR A 136 -8.44 -14.05 7.75
C THR A 136 -7.14 -13.52 7.15
N GLU A 137 -6.93 -13.72 5.85
CA GLU A 137 -5.78 -13.24 5.10
C GLU A 137 -5.66 -11.70 5.11
N SER A 138 -6.78 -11.00 5.07
CA SER A 138 -6.83 -9.53 5.14
C SER A 138 -6.44 -9.04 6.53
N ARG A 139 -6.97 -9.70 7.57
CA ARG A 139 -6.59 -9.45 8.97
C ARG A 139 -5.10 -9.70 9.21
N GLU A 140 -4.57 -10.81 8.71
CA GLU A 140 -3.15 -11.17 8.85
C GLU A 140 -2.24 -10.16 8.14
N PHE A 141 -2.63 -9.73 6.94
CA PHE A 141 -1.92 -8.71 6.18
C PHE A 141 -1.83 -7.39 6.94
N VAL A 142 -2.98 -6.87 7.41
CA VAL A 142 -3.04 -5.64 8.21
C VAL A 142 -2.22 -5.77 9.49
N ASN A 143 -2.38 -6.87 10.22
CA ASN A 143 -1.60 -7.10 11.45
C ASN A 143 -0.09 -7.13 11.18
N ARG A 144 0.36 -7.65 10.03
CA ARG A 144 1.76 -7.57 9.63
C ARG A 144 2.22 -6.12 9.47
N SER A 145 1.50 -5.31 8.71
CA SER A 145 1.84 -3.90 8.53
C SER A 145 1.89 -3.15 9.87
N PHE A 146 0.90 -3.36 10.74
CA PHE A 146 0.87 -2.72 12.06
C PHE A 146 1.96 -3.24 13.01
N SER A 147 2.39 -4.51 12.90
CA SER A 147 3.56 -4.98 13.66
C SER A 147 4.85 -4.27 13.25
N ILE A 148 5.01 -3.91 11.97
CA ILE A 148 6.16 -3.13 11.49
C ILE A 148 6.04 -1.70 12.01
N ILE A 149 4.86 -1.07 11.90
CA ILE A 149 4.60 0.28 12.42
C ILE A 149 4.87 0.37 13.93
N ASN A 150 4.33 -0.58 14.69
CA ASN A 150 4.45 -0.62 16.16
C ASN A 150 5.85 -0.97 16.65
N SER A 151 6.75 -1.43 15.76
CA SER A 151 8.17 -1.61 16.13
C SER A 151 8.86 -0.27 16.45
N GLY A 152 8.32 0.86 15.96
CA GLY A 152 8.92 2.19 16.11
C GLY A 152 10.26 2.39 15.41
N SER A 153 10.73 1.37 14.67
CA SER A 153 12.03 1.38 14.01
C SER A 153 11.93 2.07 12.66
N SER A 154 12.42 3.31 12.62
CA SER A 154 12.29 4.18 11.45
C SER A 154 12.83 3.54 10.16
N HIS A 155 14.03 2.94 10.15
CA HIS A 155 14.59 2.31 8.95
C HIS A 155 13.80 1.08 8.51
N ARG A 156 13.22 0.31 9.44
CA ARG A 156 12.34 -0.82 9.12
C ARG A 156 11.03 -0.37 8.51
N ILE A 157 10.41 0.67 9.07
CA ILE A 157 9.15 1.25 8.59
C ILE A 157 9.34 1.82 7.17
N VAL A 158 10.37 2.63 6.97
CA VAL A 158 10.66 3.25 5.67
C VAL A 158 11.05 2.20 4.63
N ALA A 159 11.79 1.15 5.01
CA ALA A 159 12.10 0.05 4.09
C ALA A 159 10.86 -0.77 3.70
N ALA A 160 9.97 -1.07 4.64
CA ALA A 160 8.71 -1.75 4.36
C ALA A 160 7.79 -0.93 3.44
N PHE A 161 7.72 0.38 3.65
CA PHE A 161 7.02 1.32 2.76
C PHE A 161 7.63 1.31 1.36
N THR A 162 8.94 1.56 1.28
CA THR A 162 9.68 1.71 0.02
C THR A 162 9.60 0.45 -0.84
N TYR A 163 10.01 -0.70 -0.30
CA TYR A 163 10.18 -1.91 -1.12
C TYR A 163 8.95 -2.82 -1.10
N GLY A 164 8.14 -2.74 -0.05
CA GLY A 164 6.95 -3.58 0.11
C GLY A 164 5.67 -2.96 -0.47
N ARG A 165 5.68 -1.65 -0.77
CA ARG A 165 4.52 -0.92 -1.28
C ARG A 165 4.92 -0.07 -2.50
N GLU A 166 5.68 1.00 -2.29
CA GLU A 166 5.98 2.00 -3.32
C GLU A 166 6.62 1.40 -4.58
N ASP A 167 7.71 0.65 -4.42
CA ASP A 167 8.51 0.13 -5.54
C ASP A 167 7.85 -1.01 -6.33
N VAL A 168 6.77 -1.60 -5.81
CA VAL A 168 6.13 -2.77 -6.43
C VAL A 168 4.75 -2.46 -7.01
N ILE A 169 4.06 -1.44 -6.49
CA ILE A 169 2.71 -1.06 -6.92
C ILE A 169 2.62 -0.80 -8.44
N PRO A 170 3.53 -0.04 -9.09
CA PRO A 170 3.44 0.21 -10.53
C PRO A 170 3.43 -1.06 -11.37
N ASP A 171 4.36 -1.98 -11.08
CA ASP A 171 4.47 -3.26 -11.79
C ASP A 171 3.24 -4.14 -11.57
N MET A 172 2.67 -4.14 -10.36
CA MET A 172 1.43 -4.87 -10.06
C MET A 172 0.25 -4.28 -10.82
N PHE A 173 0.08 -2.96 -10.79
CA PHE A 173 -1.08 -2.29 -11.37
C PHE A 173 -1.07 -2.32 -12.89
N ARG A 174 0.10 -2.31 -13.53
CA ARG A 174 0.24 -2.57 -14.98
C ARG A 174 -0.40 -3.90 -15.40
N GLN A 175 -0.32 -4.94 -14.57
CA GLN A 175 -0.93 -6.24 -14.89
C GLN A 175 -2.47 -6.20 -14.84
N VAL A 176 -3.05 -5.32 -14.02
CA VAL A 176 -4.50 -5.23 -13.80
C VAL A 176 -5.14 -4.20 -14.74
N VAL A 177 -4.52 -3.03 -14.91
CA VAL A 177 -5.09 -1.88 -15.65
C VAL A 177 -5.37 -2.22 -17.12
N VAL A 178 -4.54 -3.08 -17.72
CA VAL A 178 -4.71 -3.54 -19.12
C VAL A 178 -6.06 -4.23 -19.31
N ARG A 179 -6.59 -4.91 -18.28
CA ARG A 179 -7.90 -5.57 -18.33
C ARG A 179 -9.06 -4.58 -18.33
N LEU A 180 -8.90 -3.42 -17.69
CA LEU A 180 -9.94 -2.41 -17.58
C LEU A 180 -10.23 -1.71 -18.91
N ALA A 181 -9.31 -1.77 -19.89
CA ALA A 181 -9.51 -1.19 -21.21
C ALA A 181 -10.67 -1.84 -21.98
N GLU A 182 -11.06 -3.07 -21.63
CA GLU A 182 -12.14 -3.82 -22.27
C GLU A 182 -13.51 -3.61 -21.60
N TYR A 183 -13.55 -2.97 -20.43
CA TYR A 183 -14.78 -2.81 -19.65
C TYR A 183 -15.38 -1.40 -19.76
N SER A 184 -16.66 -1.28 -19.37
CA SER A 184 -17.39 -0.01 -19.44
C SER A 184 -16.69 1.09 -18.64
N PRO A 185 -16.33 2.23 -19.26
CA PRO A 185 -15.76 3.38 -18.57
C PRO A 185 -16.68 3.97 -17.49
N GLU A 186 -18.00 3.82 -17.62
CA GLU A 186 -18.95 4.32 -16.62
C GLU A 186 -18.80 3.59 -15.27
N VAL A 187 -18.44 2.31 -15.31
CA VAL A 187 -18.29 1.49 -14.10
C VAL A 187 -16.84 1.47 -13.62
N TRP A 188 -15.89 1.38 -14.56
CA TRP A 188 -14.49 1.09 -14.25
C TRP A 188 -13.54 2.27 -14.44
N GLY A 189 -14.01 3.39 -15.00
CA GLY A 189 -13.17 4.55 -15.32
C GLY A 189 -12.48 5.14 -14.11
N GLN A 190 -13.17 5.22 -12.97
CA GLN A 190 -12.59 5.74 -11.74
C GLN A 190 -11.53 4.79 -11.15
N PHE A 191 -11.78 3.48 -11.20
CA PHE A 191 -10.80 2.49 -10.76
C PHE A 191 -9.58 2.47 -11.67
N ARG A 192 -9.79 2.60 -12.98
CA ARG A 192 -8.72 2.72 -13.96
C ARG A 192 -7.86 3.95 -13.68
N PHE A 193 -8.48 5.12 -13.44
CA PHE A 193 -7.77 6.33 -13.06
C PHE A 193 -6.91 6.10 -11.81
N TYR A 194 -7.46 5.50 -10.75
CA TYR A 194 -6.70 5.15 -9.55
C TYR A 194 -5.45 4.32 -9.87
N LEU A 195 -5.55 3.28 -10.72
CA LEU A 195 -4.40 2.44 -11.10
C LEU A 195 -3.38 3.21 -11.95
N GLU A 196 -3.84 4.00 -12.93
CA GLU A 196 -2.98 4.80 -13.80
C GLU A 196 -2.17 5.84 -13.00
N ARG A 197 -2.77 6.47 -11.98
CA ARG A 197 -2.08 7.43 -11.10
C ARG A 197 -0.84 6.84 -10.43
N HIS A 198 -0.94 5.63 -9.88
CA HIS A 198 0.22 4.99 -9.22
C HIS A 198 1.25 4.47 -10.23
N ILE A 199 0.85 4.19 -11.48
CA ILE A 199 1.79 3.81 -12.54
C ILE A 199 2.60 5.03 -12.99
N GLU A 200 1.97 6.20 -13.11
CA GLU A 200 2.60 7.44 -13.58
C GLU A 200 3.45 8.12 -12.50
N HIS A 201 2.98 8.15 -11.26
CA HIS A 201 3.64 8.90 -10.18
C HIS A 201 4.81 8.15 -9.52
N ASP A 202 4.66 6.85 -9.28
CA ASP A 202 5.62 6.13 -8.42
C ASP A 202 6.86 5.62 -9.20
N ASP A 203 6.75 5.43 -10.51
CA ASP A 203 7.76 4.74 -11.33
C ASP A 203 9.02 5.59 -11.58
N GLU A 204 8.88 6.92 -11.71
CA GLU A 204 10.02 7.80 -12.05
C GLU A 204 10.52 8.66 -10.88
N HIS A 205 9.69 9.00 -9.89
CA HIS A 205 10.06 9.93 -8.82
C HIS A 205 10.19 9.28 -7.44
N HIS A 206 9.13 8.67 -6.93
CA HIS A 206 9.08 8.25 -5.53
C HIS A 206 10.00 7.06 -5.22
N GLY A 207 9.95 5.99 -6.01
CA GLY A 207 10.72 4.77 -5.78
C GLY A 207 12.24 5.02 -5.63
N PRO A 208 12.92 5.66 -6.60
CA PRO A 208 14.35 5.96 -6.50
C PRO A 208 14.73 6.82 -5.29
N VAL A 209 13.91 7.82 -4.92
CA VAL A 209 14.21 8.71 -3.78
C VAL A 209 13.99 7.95 -2.46
N CYS A 210 12.91 7.19 -2.33
CA CYS A 210 12.64 6.34 -1.17
C CYS A 210 13.79 5.35 -0.91
N ARG A 211 14.35 4.72 -1.96
CA ARG A 211 15.55 3.85 -1.83
C ARG A 211 16.76 4.60 -1.29
N ARG A 212 17.00 5.84 -1.74
CA ARG A 212 18.08 6.67 -1.21
C ARG A 212 17.85 7.03 0.26
N ILE A 213 16.63 7.34 0.66
CA ILE A 213 16.29 7.61 2.07
C ILE A 213 16.61 6.41 2.94
N VAL A 214 16.22 5.20 2.53
CA VAL A 214 16.58 3.95 3.25
C VAL A 214 18.10 3.79 3.38
N ALA A 215 18.84 4.01 2.29
CA ALA A 215 20.30 3.93 2.28
C ALA A 215 20.93 4.95 3.25
N THR A 216 20.45 6.20 3.26
CA THR A 216 20.88 7.24 4.19
C THR A 216 20.60 6.87 5.65
N MET A 217 19.42 6.32 5.93
CA MET A 217 19.04 5.91 7.28
C MET A 217 19.87 4.74 7.81
N CYS A 218 20.24 3.80 6.93
CA CYS A 218 21.07 2.65 7.25
C CYS A 218 22.57 3.03 7.36
N GLY A 219 23.04 3.93 6.50
CA GLY A 219 24.44 4.37 6.48
C GLY A 219 25.41 3.19 6.34
N SER A 220 26.44 3.15 7.19
CA SER A 220 27.41 2.06 7.25
C SER A 220 27.09 1.00 8.31
N ASP A 221 25.87 0.96 8.83
CA ASP A 221 25.47 0.05 9.91
C ASP A 221 24.89 -1.25 9.34
N PRO A 222 25.62 -2.39 9.40
CA PRO A 222 25.16 -3.66 8.85
C PRO A 222 23.90 -4.20 9.54
N ILE A 223 23.65 -3.83 10.80
CA ILE A 223 22.46 -4.27 11.54
C ILE A 223 21.22 -3.58 10.96
N LYS A 224 21.29 -2.27 10.70
CA LYS A 224 20.18 -1.54 10.07
C LYS A 224 19.85 -2.07 8.69
N TRP A 225 20.86 -2.40 7.88
CA TRP A 225 20.67 -3.00 6.56
C TRP A 225 19.96 -4.36 6.64
N ALA A 226 20.37 -5.22 7.59
CA ALA A 226 19.72 -6.52 7.82
C ALA A 226 18.26 -6.36 8.28
N GLU A 227 18.00 -5.46 9.24
CA GLU A 227 16.66 -5.19 9.75
C GLU A 227 15.73 -4.56 8.70
N ALA A 228 16.25 -3.63 7.90
CA ALA A 228 15.52 -3.01 6.79
C ALA A 228 15.18 -4.06 5.71
N SER A 229 16.12 -4.93 5.37
CA SER A 229 15.90 -6.04 4.43
C SER A 229 14.82 -6.99 4.93
N GLU A 230 14.87 -7.37 6.21
CA GLU A 230 13.86 -8.24 6.80
C GLU A 230 12.47 -7.57 6.83
N ALA A 231 12.38 -6.28 7.17
CA ALA A 231 11.10 -5.57 7.18
C ALA A 231 10.49 -5.46 5.77
N ALA A 232 11.31 -5.16 4.76
CA ALA A 232 10.90 -5.12 3.37
C ALA A 232 10.41 -6.49 2.87
N ARG A 233 11.18 -7.55 3.15
CA ARG A 233 10.83 -8.93 2.80
C ARG A 233 9.53 -9.36 3.48
N LEU A 234 9.36 -9.10 4.77
CA LEU A 234 8.12 -9.40 5.50
C LEU A 234 6.90 -8.67 4.90
N ALA A 235 7.07 -7.44 4.46
CA ALA A 235 5.99 -6.67 3.83
C ALA A 235 5.59 -7.24 2.45
N LEU A 236 6.55 -7.74 1.68
CA LEU A 236 6.32 -8.43 0.41
C LEU A 236 5.68 -9.81 0.61
N GLU A 237 6.22 -10.65 1.49
CA GLU A 237 5.68 -11.98 1.76
C GLU A 237 4.25 -11.92 2.30
N ALA A 238 3.92 -10.93 3.13
CA ALA A 238 2.53 -10.75 3.56
C ALA A 238 1.59 -10.46 2.39
N ARG A 239 2.03 -9.66 1.41
CA ARG A 239 1.24 -9.39 0.20
C ARG A 239 1.11 -10.62 -0.68
N ILE A 240 2.17 -11.41 -0.82
CA ILE A 240 2.14 -12.69 -1.54
C ILE A 240 1.14 -13.63 -0.87
N ASN A 241 1.18 -13.79 0.45
CA ASN A 241 0.23 -14.63 1.17
C ASN A 241 -1.22 -14.16 0.98
N LEU A 242 -1.47 -12.85 1.03
CA LEU A 242 -2.77 -12.28 0.70
C LEU A 242 -3.18 -12.67 -0.73
N TRP A 243 -2.25 -12.56 -1.69
CA TRP A 243 -2.51 -12.86 -3.10
C TRP A 243 -2.75 -14.36 -3.35
N ASP A 244 -2.05 -15.23 -2.63
CA ASP A 244 -2.26 -16.68 -2.67
C ASP A 244 -3.68 -17.02 -2.21
N SER A 245 -4.11 -16.50 -1.06
CA SER A 245 -5.47 -16.69 -0.53
C SER A 245 -6.55 -16.13 -1.46
N VAL A 246 -6.34 -14.92 -1.98
CA VAL A 246 -7.29 -14.31 -2.92
C VAL A 246 -7.35 -15.10 -4.23
N SER A 247 -6.24 -15.65 -4.72
CA SER A 247 -6.23 -16.47 -5.93
C SER A 247 -7.11 -17.71 -5.79
N VAL A 248 -7.13 -18.36 -4.62
CA VAL A 248 -8.03 -19.49 -4.34
C VAL A 248 -9.50 -19.03 -4.41
N ARG A 249 -9.82 -17.88 -3.82
CA ARG A 249 -11.18 -17.30 -3.86
C ARG A 249 -11.60 -16.95 -5.29
N LEU A 250 -10.73 -16.30 -6.07
CA LEU A 250 -11.02 -15.92 -7.44
C LEU A 250 -11.22 -17.12 -8.36
N ALA A 251 -10.43 -18.19 -8.18
CA ALA A 251 -10.56 -19.41 -8.97
C ALA A 251 -11.87 -20.17 -8.70
N ALA A 252 -12.54 -19.91 -7.58
CA ALA A 252 -13.83 -20.49 -7.22
C ALA A 252 -15.05 -19.71 -7.78
N ILE A 253 -14.82 -18.52 -8.36
CA ILE A 253 -15.82 -17.70 -9.07
C ILE A 253 -15.83 -18.13 -10.53
#